data_AF-A0A2R6AHH0-F1
#
_entry.id   AF-A0A2R6AHH0-F1
#
_cell.length_a   1.000
_cell.length_b   1.000
_cell.length_c   1.000
_cell.angle_alpha   90.00
_cell.angle_beta   90.00
_cell.angle_gamma   90.00
#
_symmetry.space_group_name_H-M   'P 1'
#
loop_
_entity.id
_entity.type
_entity.pdbx_description
1 polymer ?
#
loop_
_entity_poly.entity_id
_entity_poly.type
_entity_poly.pdbx_seq_one_letter_code
_entity_poly.pdbx_strand_id
1 'polypeptide(L)'
;MRSKKGVSEYTAVLILTLISLAVMGGLVAYAMSSGSRNASGVLQQEKQLGFEAGQVVKVVFYEQENGGTLFLIEDVGNLPIQISECLQGGAPVSCTLETPPPNSNPVSVIEPNALYALFVNSGPQGVEILTTQNVLIELTSLYSLSSGTPEYAFGTQSYQGQSYLGMTVVAFPISQLNDNSVNCGSPYDTQGYTAVAYVYFTDPHPTVSIVTDDGMEVFLEQVGSNSWQSVFNGQAWHGQGATEYQQTLNVNKNQEYVIAVQWFNACGPGMSALQITNSQLASSFSVTAWLWSSSSYPSYQLVAANPSSVPQGATVEATGSW
;
A
#
# COMPACT_ATOMS: atom_id res chain seq x y z
N MET A 1 30.56 -42.14 -53.60
CA MET A 1 29.88 -40.93 -53.08
C MET A 1 29.14 -41.31 -51.80
N ARG A 2 29.68 -40.95 -50.62
CA ARG A 2 29.09 -41.30 -49.32
C ARG A 2 27.90 -40.36 -49.03
N SER A 3 26.74 -40.98 -48.83
CA SER A 3 25.45 -40.36 -48.55
C SER A 3 25.49 -39.44 -47.32
N LYS A 4 25.34 -38.12 -47.52
CA LYS A 4 25.15 -37.10 -46.47
C LYS A 4 23.68 -37.04 -46.00
N LYS A 5 23.02 -38.19 -45.77
CA LYS A 5 21.59 -38.24 -45.44
C LYS A 5 21.23 -38.13 -43.93
N GLY A 6 22.20 -38.07 -43.03
CA GLY A 6 21.91 -38.05 -41.59
C GLY A 6 21.54 -36.67 -41.01
N VAL A 7 22.16 -35.59 -41.48
CA VAL A 7 22.14 -34.30 -40.73
C VAL A 7 20.82 -33.55 -40.89
N SER A 8 20.15 -33.64 -42.04
CA SER A 8 18.89 -32.89 -42.26
C SER A 8 17.69 -33.47 -41.52
N GLU A 9 17.66 -34.79 -41.26
CA GLU A 9 16.58 -35.42 -40.51
C GLU A 9 16.64 -35.05 -39.02
N TYR A 10 17.83 -35.09 -38.40
CA TYR A 10 17.99 -34.65 -37.01
C TYR A 10 17.65 -33.16 -36.83
N THR A 11 17.99 -32.33 -37.81
CA THR A 11 17.68 -30.89 -37.75
C THR A 11 16.17 -30.66 -37.86
N ALA A 12 15.49 -31.39 -38.74
CA ALA A 12 14.03 -31.30 -38.90
C ALA A 12 13.29 -31.76 -37.62
N VAL A 13 13.73 -32.86 -36.99
CA VAL A 13 13.15 -33.36 -35.74
C VAL A 13 13.34 -32.36 -34.59
N LEU A 14 14.52 -31.74 -34.50
CA LEU A 14 14.81 -30.72 -33.48
C LEU A 14 13.90 -29.50 -33.63
N ILE A 15 13.72 -29.00 -34.85
CA ILE A 15 12.85 -27.86 -35.15
C ILE A 15 11.39 -28.19 -34.80
N LEU A 16 10.89 -29.36 -35.19
CA LEU A 16 9.53 -29.80 -34.86
C LEU A 16 9.32 -29.95 -33.35
N THR A 17 10.32 -30.43 -32.62
CA THR A 17 10.28 -30.54 -31.16
C THR A 17 10.22 -29.16 -30.51
N LEU A 18 11.01 -28.20 -30.98
CA LEU A 18 11.01 -26.82 -30.46
C LEU A 18 9.68 -26.11 -30.72
N ILE A 19 9.09 -26.28 -31.91
CA ILE A 19 7.77 -25.73 -32.24
C ILE A 19 6.70 -26.35 -31.33
N SER A 20 6.75 -27.66 -31.11
CA SER A 20 5.79 -28.35 -30.23
C SER A 20 5.86 -27.86 -28.78
N LEU A 21 7.07 -27.62 -28.27
CA LEU A 21 7.29 -27.04 -26.95
C LEU A 21 6.76 -25.60 -26.85
N ALA A 22 6.97 -24.78 -27.88
CA ALA A 22 6.46 -23.41 -27.91
C ALA A 22 4.93 -23.36 -27.92
N VAL A 23 4.28 -24.25 -28.68
CA VAL A 23 2.81 -24.37 -28.73
C VAL A 23 2.25 -24.82 -27.39
N MET A 24 2.86 -25.84 -26.76
CA MET A 24 2.45 -26.27 -25.43
C MET A 24 2.63 -25.16 -24.38
N GLY A 25 3.75 -24.43 -24.42
CA GLY A 25 3.98 -23.29 -23.54
C GLY A 25 2.91 -22.20 -23.69
N GLY A 26 2.50 -21.89 -24.92
CA GLY A 26 1.42 -20.94 -25.20
C GLY A 26 0.06 -21.40 -24.68
N LEU A 27 -0.28 -22.69 -24.83
CA LEU A 27 -1.54 -23.25 -24.32
C LEU A 27 -1.58 -23.24 -22.78
N VAL A 28 -0.48 -23.57 -22.11
CA VAL A 28 -0.37 -23.52 -20.65
C VAL A 28 -0.51 -22.07 -20.17
N ALA A 29 0.20 -21.13 -20.78
CA ALA A 29 0.10 -19.71 -20.42
C ALA A 29 -1.32 -19.16 -20.64
N TYR A 30 -1.98 -19.56 -21.73
CA TYR A 30 -3.37 -19.18 -22.00
C TYR A 30 -4.34 -19.77 -20.97
N ALA A 31 -4.20 -21.06 -20.62
CA ALA A 31 -5.02 -21.71 -19.61
C ALA A 31 -4.84 -21.10 -18.21
N MET A 32 -3.61 -20.73 -17.84
CA MET A 32 -3.32 -20.00 -16.60
C MET A 32 -3.92 -18.59 -16.62
N SER A 33 -3.84 -17.89 -17.75
CA SER A 33 -4.42 -16.55 -17.92
C SER A 33 -5.95 -16.56 -17.87
N SER A 34 -6.60 -17.54 -18.50
CA SER A 34 -8.06 -17.65 -18.52
C SER A 34 -8.62 -18.07 -17.15
N GLY A 35 -7.96 -18.98 -16.44
CA GLY A 35 -8.30 -19.34 -15.06
C GLY A 35 -8.21 -18.14 -14.12
N SER A 36 -7.15 -17.33 -14.23
CA SER A 36 -6.95 -16.11 -13.44
C SER A 36 -8.02 -15.02 -13.72
N ARG A 37 -8.43 -14.84 -14.98
CA ARG A 37 -9.50 -13.90 -15.35
C ARG A 37 -10.87 -14.30 -14.80
N ASN A 38 -11.20 -15.60 -14.83
CA ASN A 38 -12.47 -16.10 -14.31
C ASN A 38 -12.53 -16.01 -12.79
N ALA A 39 -11.43 -16.34 -12.09
CA ALA A 39 -11.33 -16.11 -10.64
C ALA A 39 -11.55 -14.63 -10.32
N SER A 40 -10.83 -13.72 -10.97
CA SER A 40 -10.98 -12.27 -10.74
C SER A 40 -12.41 -11.74 -10.95
N GLY A 41 -13.17 -12.30 -11.91
CA GLY A 41 -14.56 -11.92 -12.16
C GLY A 41 -15.54 -12.34 -11.05
N VAL A 42 -15.36 -13.54 -10.49
CA VAL A 42 -16.20 -14.06 -9.39
C VAL A 42 -15.90 -13.30 -8.10
N LEU A 43 -14.62 -13.07 -7.78
CA LEU A 43 -14.20 -12.33 -6.59
C LEU A 43 -14.73 -10.88 -6.60
N GLN A 44 -14.77 -10.22 -7.76
CA GLN A 44 -15.35 -8.88 -7.90
C GLN A 44 -16.86 -8.88 -7.72
N GLN A 45 -17.55 -9.94 -8.16
CA GLN A 45 -18.99 -10.09 -7.99
C GLN A 45 -19.37 -10.32 -6.52
N GLU A 46 -18.60 -11.12 -5.78
CA GLU A 46 -18.82 -11.35 -4.35
C GLU A 46 -18.51 -10.11 -3.51
N LYS A 47 -17.45 -9.37 -3.84
CA LYS A 47 -17.18 -8.05 -3.24
C LYS A 47 -18.34 -7.08 -3.47
N GLN A 48 -18.88 -7.01 -4.69
CA GLN A 48 -20.03 -6.17 -5.02
C GLN A 48 -21.27 -6.54 -4.20
N LEU A 49 -21.53 -7.84 -3.99
CA LEU A 49 -22.64 -8.31 -3.14
C LEU A 49 -22.45 -7.91 -1.67
N GLY A 50 -21.23 -7.97 -1.14
CA GLY A 50 -20.91 -7.47 0.20
C GLY A 50 -21.12 -5.95 0.35
N PHE A 51 -20.70 -5.17 -0.66
CA PHE A 51 -20.94 -3.72 -0.73
C PHE A 51 -22.43 -3.39 -0.81
N GLU A 52 -23.21 -4.10 -1.64
CA GLU A 52 -24.66 -3.91 -1.76
C GLU A 52 -25.41 -4.33 -0.50
N ALA A 53 -24.92 -5.35 0.20
CA ALA A 53 -25.44 -5.81 1.49
C ALA A 53 -25.02 -4.92 2.67
N GLY A 54 -24.09 -3.98 2.49
CA GLY A 54 -23.58 -3.14 3.57
C GLY A 54 -22.72 -3.88 4.60
N GLN A 55 -22.29 -5.11 4.28
CA GLN A 55 -21.47 -5.99 5.12
C GLN A 55 -20.11 -6.15 4.46
N VAL A 56 -19.14 -5.36 4.90
CA VAL A 56 -17.81 -5.29 4.27
C VAL A 56 -16.75 -5.51 5.32
N VAL A 57 -16.03 -6.62 5.23
CA VAL A 57 -14.92 -6.91 6.14
C VAL A 57 -13.60 -6.46 5.52
N LYS A 58 -12.86 -5.64 6.25
CA LYS A 58 -11.46 -5.31 6.01
C LYS A 58 -10.58 -6.23 6.85
N VAL A 59 -9.71 -7.01 6.21
CA VAL A 59 -8.63 -7.70 6.91
C VAL A 59 -7.55 -6.67 7.21
N VAL A 60 -7.34 -6.41 8.49
CA VAL A 60 -6.38 -5.44 9.01
C VAL A 60 -4.98 -6.05 9.07
N PHE A 61 -4.89 -7.29 9.54
CA PHE A 61 -3.65 -8.04 9.69
C PHE A 61 -3.97 -9.53 9.70
N TYR A 62 -2.99 -10.38 9.38
CA TYR A 62 -3.08 -11.80 9.72
C TYR A 62 -1.72 -12.37 10.14
N GLU A 63 -1.76 -13.35 11.03
CA GLU A 63 -0.60 -14.10 11.50
C GLU A 63 -0.90 -15.59 11.38
N GLN A 64 0.10 -16.38 10.97
CA GLN A 64 0.02 -17.82 11.09
C GLN A 64 0.41 -18.22 12.51
N GLU A 65 -0.51 -18.90 13.19
CA GLU A 65 -0.28 -19.48 14.50
C GLU A 65 -0.27 -21.02 14.39
N ASN A 66 0.22 -21.72 15.42
CA ASN A 66 0.33 -23.18 15.40
C ASN A 66 -1.04 -23.85 15.18
N GLY A 67 -1.31 -24.24 13.92
CA GLY A 67 -2.55 -24.91 13.52
C GLY A 67 -3.60 -24.01 12.87
N GLY A 68 -3.34 -22.74 12.59
CA GLY A 68 -4.32 -21.88 11.92
C GLY A 68 -3.80 -20.51 11.54
N THR A 69 -4.71 -19.64 11.13
CA THR A 69 -4.45 -18.24 10.80
C THR A 69 -5.32 -17.37 11.70
N LEU A 70 -4.68 -16.46 12.43
CA LEU A 70 -5.36 -15.39 13.14
C LEU A 70 -5.52 -14.20 12.20
N PHE A 71 -6.75 -13.79 11.91
CA PHE A 71 -7.06 -12.57 11.18
C PHE A 71 -7.52 -11.50 12.16
N LEU A 72 -6.90 -10.32 12.11
CA LEU A 72 -7.48 -9.12 12.69
C LEU A 72 -8.36 -8.50 11.61
N ILE A 73 -9.65 -8.34 11.90
CA ILE A 73 -10.66 -7.90 10.93
C ILE A 73 -11.48 -6.74 11.48
N GLU A 74 -11.92 -5.86 10.60
CA GLU A 74 -12.75 -4.69 10.87
C GLU A 74 -13.98 -4.73 9.96
N ASP A 75 -15.18 -4.52 10.50
CA ASP A 75 -16.34 -4.23 9.66
C ASP A 75 -16.31 -2.76 9.23
N VAL A 76 -16.00 -2.52 7.95
CA VAL A 76 -16.03 -1.18 7.32
C VAL A 76 -17.35 -0.92 6.60
N GLY A 77 -18.32 -1.83 6.76
CA GLY A 77 -19.70 -1.68 6.32
C GLY A 77 -20.52 -0.81 7.27
N ASN A 78 -21.83 -0.83 7.05
CA ASN A 78 -22.82 -0.08 7.84
C ASN A 78 -23.81 -0.99 8.58
N LEU A 79 -23.68 -2.32 8.46
CA LEU A 79 -24.52 -3.30 9.12
C LEU A 79 -23.67 -4.33 9.86
N PRO A 80 -24.04 -4.69 11.10
CA PRO A 80 -23.34 -5.73 11.84
C PRO A 80 -23.26 -7.06 11.08
N ILE A 81 -22.12 -7.73 11.21
CA ILE A 81 -21.83 -8.99 10.53
C ILE A 81 -21.88 -10.13 11.53
N GLN A 82 -22.90 -10.99 11.39
CA GLN A 82 -22.99 -12.23 12.17
C GLN A 82 -22.47 -13.39 11.33
N ILE A 83 -21.34 -13.96 11.75
CA ILE A 83 -20.70 -15.10 11.08
C ILE A 83 -21.55 -16.36 11.30
N SER A 84 -21.98 -17.01 10.23
CA SER A 84 -22.61 -18.34 10.31
C SER A 84 -21.58 -19.46 10.20
N GLU A 85 -20.63 -19.34 9.27
CA GLU A 85 -19.56 -20.30 9.06
C GLU A 85 -18.36 -19.64 8.37
N CYS A 86 -17.19 -20.24 8.51
CA CYS A 86 -16.03 -19.91 7.69
C CYS A 86 -15.80 -21.02 6.68
N LEU A 87 -15.45 -20.65 5.46
CA LEU A 87 -15.17 -21.55 4.36
C LEU A 87 -13.72 -21.37 3.89
N GLN A 88 -13.16 -22.40 3.25
CA GLN A 88 -11.94 -22.30 2.48
C GLN A 88 -12.10 -23.04 1.16
N GLY A 89 -12.02 -22.32 0.05
CA GLY A 89 -12.33 -22.88 -1.27
C GLY A 89 -13.72 -23.52 -1.33
N GLY A 90 -14.70 -22.92 -0.63
CA GLY A 90 -16.08 -23.42 -0.51
C GLY A 90 -16.30 -24.60 0.46
N ALA A 91 -15.28 -25.08 1.17
CA ALA A 91 -15.42 -26.14 2.17
C ALA A 91 -15.44 -25.56 3.60
N PRO A 92 -16.34 -26.02 4.51
CA PRO A 92 -16.37 -25.52 5.88
C PRO A 92 -15.07 -25.75 6.65
N VAL A 93 -14.60 -24.70 7.31
CA VAL A 93 -13.43 -24.73 8.20
C VAL A 93 -13.83 -24.21 9.58
N SER A 94 -13.19 -24.74 10.63
CA SER A 94 -13.44 -24.27 11.99
C SER A 94 -12.89 -22.87 12.16
N CYS A 95 -13.70 -21.96 12.71
CA CYS A 95 -13.24 -20.62 13.09
C CYS A 95 -13.86 -20.14 14.40
N THR A 96 -13.16 -19.23 15.06
CA THR A 96 -13.56 -18.61 16.33
C THR A 96 -13.39 -17.11 16.21
N LEU A 97 -14.44 -16.35 16.51
CA LEU A 97 -14.41 -14.89 16.54
C LEU A 97 -14.33 -14.41 18.00
N GLU A 98 -13.39 -13.52 18.27
CA GLU A 98 -13.12 -12.99 19.60
C GLU A 98 -12.87 -11.47 19.55
N THR A 99 -13.00 -10.81 20.70
CA THR A 99 -12.49 -9.44 20.85
C THR A 99 -10.96 -9.42 20.70
N PRO A 100 -10.36 -8.29 20.29
CA PRO A 100 -8.92 -8.21 20.08
C PRO A 100 -8.11 -8.50 21.36
N PRO A 101 -6.90 -9.09 21.23
CA PRO A 101 -5.96 -9.19 22.34
C PRO A 101 -5.67 -7.83 22.99
N PRO A 102 -5.34 -7.78 24.30
CA PRO A 102 -5.10 -8.91 25.20
C PRO A 102 -6.36 -9.48 25.88
N ASN A 103 -7.52 -8.85 25.71
CA ASN A 103 -8.76 -9.23 26.39
C ASN A 103 -9.66 -10.04 25.46
N SER A 104 -9.16 -11.17 24.96
CA SER A 104 -9.90 -12.03 24.03
C SER A 104 -11.11 -12.67 24.72
N ASN A 105 -12.30 -12.37 24.22
CA ASN A 105 -13.55 -12.97 24.64
C ASN A 105 -14.33 -13.41 23.39
N PRO A 106 -14.93 -14.62 23.39
CA PRO A 106 -15.75 -15.06 22.27
C PRO A 106 -16.90 -14.10 21.98
N VAL A 107 -17.09 -13.78 20.71
CA VAL A 107 -18.21 -12.98 20.21
C VAL A 107 -18.81 -13.65 18.98
N SER A 108 -20.06 -13.35 18.66
CA SER A 108 -20.76 -13.88 17.49
C SER A 108 -21.08 -12.82 16.44
N VAL A 109 -20.81 -11.55 16.73
CA VAL A 109 -21.15 -10.40 15.87
C VAL A 109 -19.95 -9.46 15.79
N ILE A 110 -19.63 -9.06 14.57
CA ILE A 110 -18.70 -7.97 14.25
C ILE A 110 -19.54 -6.70 14.14
N GLU A 111 -19.34 -5.76 15.04
CA GLU A 111 -20.01 -4.45 14.97
C GLU A 111 -19.27 -3.51 14.01
N PRO A 112 -19.99 -2.60 13.32
CA PRO A 112 -19.37 -1.63 12.42
C PRO A 112 -18.29 -0.77 13.10
N ASN A 113 -17.16 -0.57 12.41
CA ASN A 113 -15.99 0.19 12.84
C ASN A 113 -15.33 -0.34 14.13
N ALA A 114 -15.46 -1.64 14.40
CA ALA A 114 -14.78 -2.29 15.52
C ALA A 114 -13.85 -3.42 15.01
N LEU A 115 -12.74 -3.59 15.71
CA LEU A 115 -11.75 -4.63 15.45
C LEU A 115 -12.12 -5.92 16.16
N TYR A 116 -11.88 -7.05 15.49
CA TYR A 116 -12.09 -8.38 16.01
C TYR A 116 -10.99 -9.34 15.56
N ALA A 117 -10.75 -10.35 16.37
CA ALA A 117 -9.82 -11.43 16.09
C ALA A 117 -10.61 -12.66 15.59
N LEU A 118 -10.41 -13.04 14.34
CA LEU A 118 -10.97 -14.26 13.76
C LEU A 118 -9.87 -15.29 13.57
N PHE A 119 -9.85 -16.31 14.42
CA PHE A 119 -8.97 -17.46 14.25
C PHE A 119 -9.62 -18.49 13.33
N VAL A 120 -8.92 -18.94 12.30
CA VAL A 120 -9.38 -19.95 11.35
C VAL A 120 -8.40 -21.11 11.35
N ASN A 121 -8.88 -22.34 11.55
CA ASN A 121 -8.06 -23.56 11.58
C ASN A 121 -7.67 -24.00 10.17
N SER A 122 -7.02 -23.10 9.44
CA SER A 122 -6.52 -23.32 8.10
C SER A 122 -5.45 -22.30 7.69
N GLY A 123 -4.89 -22.44 6.49
CA GLY A 123 -3.96 -21.46 5.92
C GLY A 123 -4.67 -20.17 5.47
N PRO A 124 -3.93 -19.06 5.28
CA PRO A 124 -4.48 -17.72 5.09
C PRO A 124 -5.17 -17.49 3.74
N GLN A 125 -5.01 -18.40 2.78
CA GLN A 125 -5.49 -18.19 1.41
C GLN A 125 -6.90 -18.73 1.20
N GLY A 126 -7.74 -17.94 0.52
CA GLY A 126 -9.07 -18.34 0.08
C GLY A 126 -10.04 -18.62 1.23
N VAL A 127 -9.84 -17.94 2.37
CA VAL A 127 -10.78 -18.00 3.50
C VAL A 127 -11.97 -17.09 3.19
N GLU A 128 -13.17 -17.56 3.46
CA GLU A 128 -14.41 -16.82 3.26
C GLU A 128 -15.23 -16.88 4.56
N ILE A 129 -16.00 -15.82 4.82
CA ILE A 129 -17.01 -15.76 5.88
C ILE A 129 -18.36 -15.84 5.19
N LEU A 130 -19.16 -16.84 5.55
CA LEU A 130 -20.59 -16.80 5.26
C LEU A 130 -21.29 -16.10 6.42
N THR A 131 -22.11 -15.10 6.11
CA THR A 131 -22.95 -14.42 7.10
C THR A 131 -24.30 -15.10 7.25
N THR A 132 -24.98 -14.86 8.38
CA THR A 132 -26.37 -15.35 8.57
C THR A 132 -27.36 -14.81 7.53
N GLN A 133 -27.03 -13.72 6.84
CA GLN A 133 -27.79 -13.18 5.71
C GLN A 133 -27.45 -13.86 4.38
N ASN A 134 -26.67 -14.94 4.41
CA ASN A 134 -26.21 -15.69 3.24
C ASN A 134 -25.37 -14.84 2.27
N VAL A 135 -24.61 -13.89 2.84
CA VAL A 135 -23.61 -13.10 2.11
C VAL A 135 -22.27 -13.81 2.28
N LEU A 136 -21.60 -14.10 1.18
CA LEU A 136 -20.25 -14.64 1.19
C LEU A 136 -19.25 -13.46 1.14
N ILE A 137 -18.44 -13.34 2.18
CA ILE A 137 -17.41 -12.30 2.30
C ILE A 137 -16.07 -13.01 2.25
N GLU A 138 -15.42 -12.97 1.11
CA GLU A 138 -14.06 -13.49 1.02
C GLU A 138 -13.11 -12.65 1.88
N LEU A 139 -12.45 -13.29 2.83
CA LEU A 139 -11.24 -12.76 3.47
C LEU A 139 -10.11 -12.89 2.44
N THR A 140 -10.24 -12.09 1.38
CA THR A 140 -9.26 -12.08 0.31
C THR A 140 -7.88 -11.92 0.93
N SER A 141 -6.95 -12.77 0.53
CA SER A 141 -5.50 -12.49 0.62
C SER A 141 -5.08 -11.32 -0.30
N LEU A 142 -6.04 -10.46 -0.66
CA LEU A 142 -6.00 -9.35 -1.60
C LEU A 142 -6.96 -8.24 -1.11
N TYR A 143 -6.97 -7.94 0.19
CA TYR A 143 -6.34 -6.67 0.55
C TYR A 143 -4.85 -7.01 0.51
N SER A 144 -4.21 -6.68 -0.60
CA SER A 144 -2.78 -6.45 -0.52
C SER A 144 -2.69 -5.37 0.56
N LEU A 145 -2.25 -5.72 1.79
CA LEU A 145 -1.15 -4.93 2.35
C LEU A 145 -0.31 -4.68 1.12
N SER A 146 -0.13 -3.44 0.64
CA SER A 146 0.97 -3.26 -0.30
C SER A 146 2.12 -3.94 0.42
N SER A 147 2.64 -5.03 -0.12
CA SER A 147 3.50 -5.94 0.64
C SER A 147 4.84 -5.29 0.97
N GLY A 148 4.98 -3.99 0.68
CA GLY A 148 6.00 -3.12 1.19
C GLY A 148 5.59 -2.53 2.54
N THR A 149 6.56 -2.55 3.44
CA THR A 149 7.11 -1.32 4.03
C THR A 149 6.61 -0.05 3.29
N PRO A 150 6.10 0.99 3.97
CA PRO A 150 5.84 2.30 3.36
C PRO A 150 7.14 2.80 2.73
N GLU A 151 7.29 2.54 1.43
CA GLU A 151 8.51 2.81 0.70
C GLU A 151 8.21 3.30 -0.72
N TYR A 152 8.87 4.39 -1.10
CA TYR A 152 8.85 4.91 -2.45
C TYR A 152 10.09 5.75 -2.69
N ALA A 153 10.42 5.95 -3.96
CA ALA A 153 11.43 6.89 -4.40
C ALA A 153 10.97 7.55 -5.70
N PHE A 154 10.53 8.80 -5.60
CA PHE A 154 10.09 9.60 -6.73
C PHE A 154 10.99 10.80 -6.94
N GLY A 155 11.14 11.21 -8.19
CA GLY A 155 11.94 12.38 -8.52
C GLY A 155 11.67 12.91 -9.91
N THR A 156 12.06 14.16 -10.09
CA THR A 156 12.13 14.79 -11.40
C THR A 156 13.19 14.07 -12.26
N GLN A 157 13.18 14.32 -13.57
CA GLN A 157 14.01 13.59 -14.53
C GLN A 157 15.52 13.61 -14.21
N SER A 158 16.04 14.61 -13.49
CA SER A 158 17.44 14.62 -13.01
C SER A 158 17.78 13.49 -12.04
N TYR A 159 16.81 13.02 -11.25
CA TYR A 159 17.00 11.97 -10.24
C TYR A 159 16.58 10.57 -10.73
N GLN A 160 15.76 10.49 -11.78
CA GLN A 160 15.25 9.21 -12.28
C GLN A 160 16.38 8.26 -12.71
N GLY A 161 16.26 6.99 -12.32
CA GLY A 161 17.27 5.95 -12.57
C GLY A 161 18.41 5.91 -11.56
N GLN A 162 18.55 6.92 -10.68
CA GLN A 162 19.47 6.86 -9.54
C GLN A 162 18.87 6.01 -8.41
N SER A 163 19.70 5.57 -7.45
CA SER A 163 19.24 4.77 -6.32
C SER A 163 19.40 5.48 -4.99
N TYR A 164 18.33 5.49 -4.20
CA TYR A 164 18.26 6.04 -2.85
C TYR A 164 17.48 5.08 -1.96
N LEU A 165 17.94 4.87 -0.72
CA LEU A 165 17.36 3.90 0.22
C LEU A 165 17.19 2.49 -0.37
N GLY A 166 18.06 2.09 -1.32
CA GLY A 166 17.98 0.82 -2.03
C GLY A 166 16.88 0.73 -3.11
N MET A 167 16.13 1.81 -3.35
CA MET A 167 15.10 1.90 -4.38
C MET A 167 15.62 2.67 -5.59
N THR A 168 15.15 2.34 -6.79
CA THR A 168 15.40 3.14 -7.99
C THR A 168 14.38 4.27 -8.06
N VAL A 169 14.86 5.51 -8.20
CA VAL A 169 13.99 6.67 -8.36
C VAL A 169 13.26 6.60 -9.70
N VAL A 170 11.94 6.71 -9.64
CA VAL A 170 11.07 6.79 -10.82
C VAL A 170 10.35 8.14 -10.87
N ALA A 171 9.65 8.42 -11.97
CA ALA A 171 8.81 9.59 -12.06
C ALA A 171 7.72 9.57 -10.99
N PHE A 172 7.35 10.74 -10.46
CA PHE A 172 6.14 10.88 -9.65
C PHE A 172 4.93 10.37 -10.44
N PRO A 173 4.02 9.59 -9.82
CA PRO A 173 2.78 9.16 -10.48
C PRO A 173 1.86 10.33 -10.87
N ILE A 174 2.05 11.48 -10.22
CA ILE A 174 1.36 12.74 -10.51
C ILE A 174 2.24 13.57 -11.44
N SER A 175 1.80 13.74 -12.70
CA SER A 175 2.62 14.34 -13.76
C SER A 175 3.02 15.80 -13.48
N GLN A 176 2.22 16.55 -12.72
CA GLN A 176 2.50 17.93 -12.32
C GLN A 176 3.80 18.06 -11.51
N LEU A 177 4.20 17.00 -10.80
CA LEU A 177 5.40 16.97 -9.98
C LEU A 177 6.66 16.54 -10.75
N ASN A 178 6.52 16.13 -12.02
CA ASN A 178 7.63 15.63 -12.84
C ASN A 178 8.37 16.71 -13.61
N ASP A 179 7.90 17.95 -13.59
CA ASP A 179 8.57 19.03 -14.29
C ASP A 179 9.92 19.32 -13.61
N ASN A 180 11.01 19.09 -14.33
CA ASN A 180 12.38 19.48 -13.92
C ASN A 180 12.52 21.00 -13.71
N SER A 181 11.52 21.77 -14.14
CA SER A 181 11.45 23.22 -14.07
C SER A 181 10.15 23.68 -13.42
N VAL A 182 10.00 23.45 -12.11
CA VAL A 182 9.11 24.33 -11.34
C VAL A 182 9.55 25.76 -11.65
N ASN A 183 8.63 26.59 -12.13
CA ASN A 183 8.93 27.85 -12.78
C ASN A 183 9.70 28.78 -11.82
N CYS A 184 11.02 28.89 -11.98
CA CYS A 184 11.90 29.73 -11.16
C CYS A 184 11.75 31.23 -11.47
N GLY A 185 10.56 31.68 -11.89
CA GLY A 185 10.23 33.08 -12.10
C GLY A 185 9.76 33.73 -10.80
N SER A 186 9.90 35.04 -10.67
CA SER A 186 9.30 35.77 -9.55
C SER A 186 7.78 35.92 -9.78
N PRO A 187 6.91 35.61 -8.80
CA PRO A 187 7.19 34.98 -7.51
C PRO A 187 7.53 33.48 -7.64
N TYR A 188 8.52 32.99 -6.88
CA TYR A 188 9.00 31.60 -6.95
C TYR A 188 7.88 30.60 -6.71
N ASP A 189 7.36 30.01 -7.77
CA ASP A 189 6.38 28.94 -7.63
C ASP A 189 7.07 27.74 -6.96
N THR A 190 6.59 27.36 -5.78
CA THR A 190 7.01 26.13 -5.10
C THR A 190 5.93 25.08 -5.34
N GLN A 191 6.31 23.94 -5.88
CA GLN A 191 5.40 22.79 -6.01
C GLN A 191 5.69 21.79 -4.91
N GLY A 192 4.67 21.07 -4.49
CA GLY A 192 4.80 20.08 -3.43
C GLY A 192 3.63 19.13 -3.40
N TYR A 193 3.63 18.26 -2.40
CA TYR A 193 2.49 17.38 -2.16
C TYR A 193 2.27 17.17 -0.66
N THR A 194 1.03 16.82 -0.35
CA THR A 194 0.62 16.23 0.91
C THR A 194 0.18 14.80 0.63
N ALA A 195 0.82 13.82 1.24
CA ALA A 195 0.49 12.40 1.10
C ALA A 195 0.07 11.83 2.45
N VAL A 196 -1.03 11.09 2.50
CA VAL A 196 -1.57 10.51 3.74
C VAL A 196 -1.85 9.03 3.55
N ALA A 197 -1.38 8.19 4.46
CA ALA A 197 -1.68 6.76 4.49
C ALA A 197 -1.90 6.27 5.92
N TYR A 198 -2.52 5.09 6.04
CA TYR A 198 -2.62 4.35 7.29
C TYR A 198 -1.57 3.26 7.34
N VAL A 199 -0.98 3.00 8.51
CA VAL A 199 0.07 2.00 8.69
C VAL A 199 -0.04 1.32 10.06
N TYR A 200 0.40 0.07 10.11
CA TYR A 200 0.62 -0.69 11.34
C TYR A 200 2.11 -0.87 11.59
N PHE A 201 2.54 -0.68 12.83
CA PHE A 201 3.91 -0.98 13.24
C PHE A 201 3.99 -2.37 13.88
N THR A 202 4.88 -3.22 13.36
CA THR A 202 5.11 -4.58 13.85
C THR A 202 6.19 -4.64 14.94
N ASP A 203 6.93 -3.55 15.11
CA ASP A 203 7.94 -3.32 16.16
C ASP A 203 7.68 -1.96 16.85
N PRO A 204 7.89 -1.82 18.17
CA PRO A 204 7.71 -0.54 18.87
C PRO A 204 8.77 0.53 18.50
N HIS A 205 9.84 0.15 17.82
CA HIS A 205 10.96 1.00 17.42
C HIS A 205 11.26 0.93 15.92
N PRO A 206 10.29 1.27 15.06
CA PRO A 206 10.50 1.34 13.62
C PRO A 206 11.44 2.50 13.29
N THR A 207 12.14 2.41 12.17
CA THR A 207 12.99 3.48 11.65
C THR A 207 12.36 4.11 10.44
N VAL A 208 12.16 5.42 10.47
CA VAL A 208 11.75 6.24 9.33
C VAL A 208 13.01 6.82 8.69
N SER A 209 13.25 6.49 7.43
CA SER A 209 14.29 7.06 6.59
C SER A 209 13.65 7.87 5.46
N ILE A 210 14.17 9.06 5.19
CA ILE A 210 13.77 9.86 4.03
C ILE A 210 15.00 10.33 3.26
N VAL A 211 14.83 10.55 1.96
CA VAL A 211 15.76 11.37 1.17
C VAL A 211 14.95 12.44 0.46
N THR A 212 15.36 13.70 0.56
CA THR A 212 14.61 14.82 0.01
C THR A 212 15.49 15.83 -0.71
N ASP A 213 14.94 16.35 -1.80
CA ASP A 213 15.33 17.58 -2.49
C ASP A 213 14.01 18.26 -2.93
N ASP A 214 13.58 19.40 -2.40
CA ASP A 214 14.24 20.17 -1.37
C ASP A 214 13.87 19.64 0.03
N GLY A 215 12.67 19.99 0.52
CA GLY A 215 12.29 19.74 1.90
C GLY A 215 11.17 18.73 2.05
N MET A 216 11.25 17.92 3.11
CA MET A 216 10.26 16.90 3.44
C MET A 216 10.09 16.84 4.96
N GLU A 217 8.88 16.57 5.41
CA GLU A 217 8.61 16.23 6.79
C GLU A 217 7.60 15.08 6.85
N VAL A 218 7.78 14.21 7.85
CA VAL A 218 6.89 13.10 8.12
C VAL A 218 6.25 13.34 9.47
N PHE A 219 4.94 13.16 9.53
CA PHE A 219 4.14 13.28 10.72
C PHE A 219 3.40 11.98 10.99
N LEU A 220 3.22 11.69 12.27
CA LEU A 220 2.57 10.48 12.75
C LEU A 220 1.44 10.88 13.69
N GLU A 221 0.28 10.23 13.56
CA GLU A 221 -0.81 10.33 14.53
C GLU A 221 -1.29 8.91 14.84
N GLN A 222 -1.42 8.55 16.10
CA GLN A 222 -2.16 7.33 16.44
C GLN A 222 -3.63 7.58 16.14
N VAL A 223 -4.29 6.70 15.37
CA VAL A 223 -5.68 6.90 14.94
C VAL A 223 -6.58 7.18 16.16
N GLY A 224 -7.30 8.31 16.10
CA GLY A 224 -8.20 8.77 17.16
C GLY A 224 -7.56 9.63 18.26
N SER A 225 -6.23 9.81 18.26
CA SER A 225 -5.54 10.65 19.26
C SER A 225 -5.70 12.14 19.00
N ASN A 226 -5.92 12.57 17.75
CA ASN A 226 -5.92 13.96 17.30
C ASN A 226 -4.62 14.72 17.66
N SER A 227 -3.52 14.00 17.85
CA SER A 227 -2.23 14.56 18.27
C SER A 227 -1.12 14.12 17.33
N TRP A 228 -0.65 15.06 16.50
CA TRP A 228 0.43 14.81 15.56
C TRP A 228 1.81 14.90 16.22
N GLN A 229 2.66 13.92 15.92
CA GLN A 229 4.07 13.91 16.21
C GLN A 229 4.86 14.18 14.93
N SER A 230 5.79 15.14 14.96
CA SER A 230 6.77 15.32 13.88
C SER A 230 7.92 14.33 14.06
N VAL A 231 8.31 13.68 12.98
CA VAL A 231 9.40 12.69 12.99
C VAL A 231 10.75 13.38 13.03
N PHE A 232 10.96 14.41 12.20
CA PHE A 232 12.25 15.09 12.05
C PHE A 232 12.28 16.48 12.70
N ASN A 233 11.16 16.94 13.28
CA ASN A 233 11.05 18.23 13.97
C ASN A 233 11.51 19.43 13.12
N GLY A 234 11.25 19.39 11.81
CA GLY A 234 11.59 20.42 10.84
C GLY A 234 13.04 20.39 10.34
N GLN A 235 13.86 19.43 10.78
CA GLN A 235 15.27 19.34 10.36
C GLN A 235 15.45 19.10 8.87
N ALA A 236 14.48 18.45 8.22
CA ALA A 236 14.47 18.20 6.78
C ALA A 236 13.59 19.20 5.99
N TRP A 237 13.03 20.22 6.66
CA TRP A 237 12.12 21.19 6.05
C TRP A 237 12.83 22.50 5.66
N HIS A 238 13.74 22.43 4.69
CA HIS A 238 14.40 23.60 4.11
C HIS A 238 14.93 23.28 2.71
N GLY A 239 15.31 24.32 1.95
CA GLY A 239 15.96 24.15 0.66
C GLY A 239 17.32 23.44 0.77
N GLN A 240 17.56 22.44 -0.06
CA GLN A 240 18.76 21.60 -0.08
C GLN A 240 18.76 20.64 -1.27
N GLY A 241 19.94 20.16 -1.68
CA GLY A 241 20.01 18.99 -2.56
C GLY A 241 19.65 17.68 -1.85
N ALA A 242 19.57 16.60 -2.62
CA ALA A 242 19.24 15.25 -2.12
C ALA A 242 20.02 14.87 -0.85
N THR A 243 19.33 14.87 0.29
CA THR A 243 19.90 14.64 1.62
C THR A 243 19.09 13.60 2.39
N GLU A 244 19.78 12.65 3.02
CA GLU A 244 19.18 11.57 3.81
C GLU A 244 18.98 11.97 5.29
N TYR A 245 17.81 11.66 5.84
CA TYR A 245 17.50 11.79 7.25
C TYR A 245 16.92 10.48 7.78
N GLN A 246 17.24 10.16 9.03
CA GLN A 246 16.76 8.93 9.66
C GLN A 246 16.41 9.16 11.13
N GLN A 247 15.28 8.60 11.56
CA GLN A 247 14.83 8.67 12.94
C GLN A 247 14.17 7.36 13.36
N THR A 248 14.52 6.87 14.55
CA THR A 248 13.80 5.77 15.20
C THR A 248 12.63 6.32 16.02
N LEU A 249 11.45 5.73 15.85
CA LEU A 249 10.23 6.12 16.55
C LEU A 249 10.06 5.34 17.86
N ASN A 250 9.13 5.81 18.69
CA ASN A 250 8.59 5.05 19.80
C ASN A 250 7.07 4.98 19.61
N VAL A 251 6.58 3.81 19.21
CA VAL A 251 5.18 3.56 18.87
C VAL A 251 4.65 2.35 19.61
N ASN A 252 3.32 2.27 19.73
CA ASN A 252 2.66 1.07 20.20
C ASN A 252 2.58 0.07 19.04
N LYS A 253 3.12 -1.12 19.27
CA LYS A 253 3.02 -2.22 18.31
C LYS A 253 1.55 -2.58 18.05
N ASN A 254 1.25 -2.99 16.82
CA ASN A 254 -0.06 -3.46 16.35
C ASN A 254 -1.20 -2.43 16.52
N GLN A 255 -0.86 -1.13 16.57
CA GLN A 255 -1.83 -0.05 16.49
C GLN A 255 -1.79 0.61 15.13
N GLU A 256 -2.94 1.12 14.69
CA GLU A 256 -3.05 1.88 13.45
C GLU A 256 -2.58 3.33 13.67
N TYR A 257 -1.75 3.80 12.75
CA TYR A 257 -1.27 5.16 12.70
C TYR A 257 -1.62 5.79 11.35
N VAL A 258 -1.94 7.07 11.39
CA VAL A 258 -1.95 7.91 10.19
C VAL A 258 -0.54 8.46 10.01
N ILE A 259 0.00 8.31 8.81
CA ILE A 259 1.22 8.97 8.38
C ILE A 259 0.85 10.05 7.39
N ALA A 260 1.32 11.27 7.65
CA ALA A 260 1.25 12.36 6.72
C ALA A 260 2.67 12.75 6.29
N VAL A 261 2.90 12.83 4.99
CA VAL A 261 4.12 13.33 4.39
C VAL A 261 3.82 14.67 3.75
N GLN A 262 4.61 15.67 4.11
CA GLN A 262 4.66 16.94 3.41
C GLN A 262 5.99 17.01 2.68
N TRP A 263 5.97 17.43 1.42
CA TRP A 263 7.19 17.65 0.64
C TRP A 263 7.03 18.88 -0.25
N PHE A 264 8.13 19.59 -0.49
CA PHE A 264 8.20 20.70 -1.42
C PHE A 264 9.49 20.67 -2.25
N ASN A 265 9.39 21.23 -3.45
CA ASN A 265 10.51 21.57 -4.32
C ASN A 265 10.48 23.09 -4.57
N ALA A 266 11.47 23.79 -4.04
CA ALA A 266 11.67 25.23 -4.15
C ALA A 266 12.55 25.56 -5.37
N CYS A 267 12.06 25.12 -6.54
CA CYS A 267 12.65 25.30 -7.87
C CYS A 267 13.86 24.41 -8.18
N GLY A 268 13.89 23.90 -9.42
CA GLY A 268 14.95 23.02 -9.91
C GLY A 268 14.63 21.53 -9.74
N PRO A 269 15.68 20.67 -9.69
CA PRO A 269 15.55 19.26 -9.39
C PRO A 269 14.78 19.01 -8.10
N GLY A 270 13.96 17.97 -8.07
CA GLY A 270 13.27 17.58 -6.85
C GLY A 270 13.19 16.07 -6.71
N MET A 271 13.31 15.57 -5.49
CA MET A 271 13.07 14.17 -5.17
C MET A 271 12.49 13.99 -3.77
N SER A 272 11.74 12.90 -3.62
CA SER A 272 11.19 12.48 -2.36
C SER A 272 11.24 10.96 -2.29
N ALA A 273 11.96 10.45 -1.29
CA ALA A 273 11.98 9.04 -0.95
C ALA A 273 11.64 8.84 0.52
N LEU A 274 10.93 7.76 0.81
CA LEU A 274 10.53 7.33 2.14
C LEU A 274 10.80 5.85 2.28
N GLN A 275 11.22 5.41 3.45
CA GLN A 275 11.18 4.01 3.87
C GLN A 275 10.89 3.95 5.37
N ILE A 276 9.96 3.09 5.79
CA ILE A 276 9.63 2.92 7.21
C ILE A 276 9.75 1.45 7.62
N THR A 277 10.83 1.07 8.30
CA THR A 277 11.07 -0.33 8.68
C THR A 277 10.03 -0.84 9.69
N ASN A 278 9.89 -2.16 9.78
CA ASN A 278 9.01 -2.84 10.74
C ASN A 278 7.59 -2.27 10.76
N SER A 279 7.07 -1.97 9.57
CA SER A 279 5.73 -1.43 9.41
C SER A 279 5.08 -2.00 8.15
N GLN A 280 3.76 -1.90 8.10
CA GLN A 280 2.94 -2.39 7.01
C GLN A 280 1.91 -1.33 6.65
N LEU A 281 1.79 -1.02 5.35
CA LEU A 281 0.76 -0.11 4.86
C LEU A 281 -0.62 -0.76 4.99
N ALA A 282 -1.53 -0.04 5.64
CA ALA A 282 -2.95 -0.37 5.77
C ALA A 282 -3.81 0.28 4.67
N SER A 283 -3.25 1.28 3.96
CA SER A 283 -3.85 1.91 2.79
C SER A 283 -2.77 2.32 1.78
N SER A 284 -3.16 2.59 0.54
CA SER A 284 -2.33 3.40 -0.36
C SER A 284 -2.15 4.81 0.20
N PHE A 285 -1.14 5.54 -0.28
CA PHE A 285 -1.04 6.96 0.00
C PHE A 285 -2.09 7.70 -0.82
N SER A 286 -2.98 8.45 -0.17
CA SER A 286 -3.78 9.49 -0.81
C SER A 286 -2.92 10.74 -0.95
N VAL A 287 -2.75 11.24 -2.18
CA VAL A 287 -1.81 12.32 -2.46
C VAL A 287 -2.51 13.50 -3.09
N THR A 288 -2.23 14.69 -2.58
CA THR A 288 -2.66 15.95 -3.18
C THR A 288 -1.43 16.78 -3.53
N ALA A 289 -1.17 16.95 -4.82
CA ALA A 289 -0.16 17.87 -5.32
C ALA A 289 -0.70 19.30 -5.29
N TRP A 290 0.16 20.24 -4.92
CA TRP A 290 -0.19 21.62 -4.71
C TRP A 290 0.90 22.58 -5.18
N LEU A 291 0.48 23.79 -5.51
CA LEU A 291 1.29 24.92 -5.89
C LEU A 291 1.21 26.00 -4.81
N TRP A 292 2.36 26.55 -4.45
CA TRP A 292 2.50 27.64 -3.50
C TRP A 292 3.06 28.88 -4.21
N SER A 293 2.17 29.82 -4.50
CA SER A 293 2.46 31.03 -5.29
C SER A 293 2.91 32.20 -4.41
N SER A 294 4.05 32.04 -3.73
CA SER A 294 4.70 33.08 -2.92
C SER A 294 6.19 33.16 -3.27
N SER A 295 6.94 34.10 -2.71
CA SER A 295 8.40 34.18 -2.95
C SER A 295 9.22 33.16 -2.13
N SER A 296 8.58 32.26 -1.40
CA SER A 296 9.20 31.26 -0.52
C SER A 296 8.32 30.02 -0.45
N TYR A 297 8.84 28.90 0.06
CA TYR A 297 8.05 27.71 0.39
C TYR A 297 7.22 27.90 1.68
N PRO A 298 6.21 27.04 1.97
CA PRO A 298 5.43 27.09 3.20
C PRO A 298 6.32 26.93 4.45
N SER A 299 6.03 27.65 5.53
CA SER A 299 6.79 27.49 6.77
C SER A 299 6.51 26.14 7.44
N TYR A 300 7.49 25.62 8.18
CA TYR A 300 7.32 24.39 8.96
C TYR A 300 6.12 24.47 9.92
N GLN A 301 5.95 25.61 10.61
CA GLN A 301 4.85 25.79 11.56
C GLN A 301 3.47 25.69 10.89
N LEU A 302 3.37 26.12 9.64
CA LEU A 302 2.13 26.06 8.88
C LEU A 302 1.77 24.62 8.51
N VAL A 303 2.74 23.83 8.04
CA VAL A 303 2.49 22.42 7.71
C VAL A 303 2.32 21.55 8.97
N ALA A 304 3.03 21.85 10.05
CA ALA A 304 2.90 21.14 11.32
C ALA A 304 1.57 21.40 12.04
N ALA A 305 0.90 22.53 11.77
CA ALA A 305 -0.40 22.84 12.36
C ALA A 305 -1.53 21.94 11.85
N ASN A 306 -1.42 21.44 10.62
CA ASN A 306 -2.40 20.51 10.05
C ASN A 306 -1.73 19.55 9.03
N PRO A 307 -0.97 18.55 9.51
CA PRO A 307 -0.10 17.73 8.67
C PRO A 307 -0.78 16.95 7.55
N SER A 308 -2.02 16.51 7.76
CA SER A 308 -2.78 15.71 6.79
C SER A 308 -3.49 16.54 5.73
N SER A 309 -3.37 17.88 5.78
CA SER A 309 -4.03 18.78 4.85
C SER A 309 -3.04 19.51 3.96
N VAL A 310 -3.51 19.93 2.79
CA VAL A 310 -2.77 20.84 1.92
C VAL A 310 -2.45 22.13 2.69
N PRO A 311 -1.21 22.66 2.60
CA PRO A 311 -0.81 23.88 3.30
C PRO A 311 -1.78 25.04 3.03
N GLN A 312 -2.28 25.70 4.08
CA GLN A 312 -3.19 26.83 3.94
C GLN A 312 -2.53 27.96 3.12
N GLY A 313 -3.06 28.24 1.94
CA GLY A 313 -2.52 29.21 0.99
C GLY A 313 -1.97 28.58 -0.29
N ALA A 314 -1.83 27.26 -0.34
CA ALA A 314 -1.52 26.54 -1.57
C ALA A 314 -2.78 26.34 -2.43
N THR A 315 -2.58 26.26 -3.73
CA THR A 315 -3.60 25.87 -4.72
C THR A 315 -3.43 24.40 -5.05
N VAL A 316 -4.50 23.62 -4.99
CA VAL A 316 -4.47 22.21 -5.39
C VAL A 316 -4.32 22.10 -6.91
N GLU A 317 -3.32 21.35 -7.36
CA GLU A 317 -3.07 21.12 -8.79
C GLU A 317 -3.60 19.76 -9.26
N ALA A 318 -3.44 18.73 -8.43
CA ALA A 318 -3.88 17.38 -8.73
C ALA A 318 -4.06 16.53 -7.48
N THR A 319 -4.85 15.47 -7.59
CA THR A 319 -5.04 14.46 -6.56
C THR A 319 -4.84 13.07 -7.16
N GLY A 320 -4.29 12.14 -6.39
CA GLY A 320 -4.05 10.77 -6.83
C GLY A 320 -3.75 9.83 -5.68
N SER A 321 -3.17 8.67 -6.01
CA SER A 321 -2.73 7.68 -5.05
C SER A 321 -1.43 7.01 -5.47
N TRP A 322 -0.63 6.58 -4.50
CA TRP A 322 0.60 5.79 -4.69
C TRP A 322 0.48 4.40 -4.07
#